data_AF-A0A5M3Q2I0-F1
#
_entry.id   AF-A0A5M3Q2I0-F1
#
_cell.length_a   1.000
_cell.length_b   1.000
_cell.length_c   1.000
_cell.angle_alpha   90.00
_cell.angle_beta   90.00
_cell.angle_gamma   90.00
#
_symmetry.space_group_name_H-M   'P 1'
#
loop_
_entity.id
_entity.type
_entity.pdbx_description
1 polymer ?
#
loop_
_entity_poly.entity_id
_entity_poly.type
_entity_poly.pdbx_seq_one_letter_code
_entity_poly.pdbx_strand_id
1 'polypeptide(L)'
;MPKLSLYHLGPFPGAVEEPSSGVRVEIYEVKDSTLKVLDELEDFFPERPQSSLYIRRTMDTRHGPAWVYIYNRPVKTIQRLNSGSW
;
A
#
# COMPACT_ATOMS: atom_id res chain seq x y z
N MET A 1 4.15 13.93 -7.78
CA MET A 1 3.34 12.92 -7.06
C MET A 1 4.25 11.74 -6.74
N PRO A 2 4.27 11.25 -5.49
CA PRO A 2 4.99 10.02 -5.17
C PRO A 2 4.49 8.91 -6.09
N LYS A 3 5.41 8.16 -6.69
CA LYS A 3 5.09 7.04 -7.56
C LYS A 3 5.17 5.76 -6.74
N LEU A 4 4.24 4.85 -6.96
CA LEU A 4 4.24 3.54 -6.31
C LEU A 4 4.91 2.51 -7.20
N SER A 5 5.63 1.58 -6.59
CA SER A 5 6.12 0.35 -7.22
C SER A 5 5.45 -0.84 -6.55
N LEU A 6 5.11 -1.87 -7.33
CA LEU A 6 4.45 -3.06 -6.81
C LEU A 6 5.44 -4.24 -6.77
N TYR A 7 5.41 -5.01 -5.70
CA TYR A 7 6.29 -6.16 -5.46
C TYR A 7 5.46 -7.41 -5.18
N HIS A 8 5.93 -8.57 -5.62
CA HIS A 8 5.26 -9.85 -5.36
C HIS A 8 5.77 -10.46 -4.04
N LEU A 9 4.99 -10.34 -2.96
CA LEU A 9 5.37 -10.84 -1.62
C LEU A 9 5.00 -12.32 -1.40
N GLY A 10 4.48 -12.98 -2.43
CA GLY A 10 3.98 -14.34 -2.35
C GLY A 10 2.45 -14.32 -2.38
N PRO A 11 1.77 -14.52 -1.25
CA PRO A 11 0.31 -14.56 -1.20
C PRO A 11 -0.38 -13.20 -1.40
N PHE A 12 0.36 -12.09 -1.30
CA PHE A 12 -0.17 -10.74 -1.45
C PHE A 12 0.87 -9.82 -2.12
N PRO A 13 0.44 -8.68 -2.71
CA PRO A 13 1.35 -7.69 -3.26
C PRO A 13 1.86 -6.70 -2.20
N GLY A 14 3.00 -6.05 -2.46
CA GLY A 14 3.53 -4.97 -1.63
C GLY A 14 3.72 -3.69 -2.44
N ALA A 15 2.97 -2.64 -2.12
CA ALA A 15 3.17 -1.31 -2.72
C ALA A 15 4.24 -0.53 -1.94
N VAL A 16 5.23 0.02 -2.63
CA VAL A 16 6.32 0.82 -2.03
C VAL A 16 6.41 2.17 -2.74
N GLU A 17 6.70 3.24 -2.00
CA GLU A 17 6.95 4.57 -2.56
C GLU A 17 8.31 4.63 -3.26
N GLU A 18 8.35 4.21 -4.53
CA GLU A 18 9.54 4.18 -5.37
C GLU A 18 9.21 4.55 -6.83
N PRO A 19 10.12 5.22 -7.56
CA PRO A 19 9.90 5.63 -8.95
C PRO A 19 9.51 4.47 -9.87
N SER A 20 8.39 4.60 -10.59
CA SER A 20 7.87 3.60 -11.54
C SER A 20 7.15 4.24 -12.73
N SER A 21 6.62 3.41 -13.64
CA SER A 21 5.64 3.79 -14.66
C SER A 21 4.21 3.98 -14.13
N GLY A 22 3.96 3.64 -12.85
CA GLY A 22 2.66 3.67 -12.21
C GLY A 22 2.20 2.28 -11.74
N VAL A 23 1.23 2.27 -10.83
CA VAL A 23 0.53 1.07 -10.34
C VAL A 23 -0.95 1.25 -10.61
N ARG A 24 -1.62 0.18 -11.08
CA ARG A 24 -3.07 0.13 -11.20
C ARG A 24 -3.67 -0.14 -9.83
N VAL A 25 -4.63 0.69 -9.44
CA VAL A 25 -5.33 0.60 -8.17
C VAL A 25 -6.84 0.72 -8.39
N GLU A 26 -7.59 0.15 -7.48
CA GLU A 26 -9.02 0.33 -7.35
C GLU A 26 -9.29 1.14 -6.07
N ILE A 27 -10.26 2.05 -6.12
CA ILE A 27 -10.58 2.95 -5.01
C ILE A 27 -11.98 2.62 -4.54
N TYR A 28 -12.13 2.44 -3.24
CA TYR A 28 -13.38 2.12 -2.57
C TYR A 28 -13.67 3.13 -1.47
N GLU A 29 -14.94 3.54 -1.37
CA GLU A 29 -15.44 4.23 -0.19
C GLU A 29 -15.85 3.18 0.86
N VAL A 30 -15.33 3.33 2.07
CA VAL A 30 -15.60 2.41 3.18
C VAL A 30 -15.95 3.20 4.43
N LYS A 31 -16.72 2.60 5.33
CA LYS A 31 -17.02 3.19 6.64
C LYS A 31 -15.77 3.15 7.53
N ASP A 32 -15.69 4.06 8.49
CA ASP A 32 -14.60 4.08 9.49
C ASP A 32 -14.46 2.74 10.23
N SER A 33 -15.57 2.06 10.51
CA SER A 33 -15.55 0.73 11.15
C SER A 33 -14.89 -0.32 10.25
N THR A 34 -15.15 -0.29 8.95
CA THR A 34 -14.50 -1.17 7.97
C THR A 34 -13.02 -0.83 7.85
N LEU A 35 -12.66 0.46 7.83
CA LEU A 35 -11.26 0.89 7.77
C LEU A 35 -10.44 0.39 8.98
N LYS A 36 -11.03 0.35 10.18
CA LYS A 36 -10.38 -0.24 11.36
C LYS A 36 -10.12 -1.74 11.23
N VAL A 37 -11.07 -2.47 10.65
CA VAL A 37 -10.88 -3.91 10.37
C VAL A 37 -9.79 -4.12 9.30
N LEU A 38 -9.71 -3.24 8.29
CA LEU A 38 -8.62 -3.26 7.32
C LEU A 38 -7.27 -2.94 7.96
N ASP A 39 -7.21 -1.98 8.89
CA ASP A 39 -5.99 -1.68 9.65
C ASP A 39 -5.47 -2.92 10.40
N GLU A 40 -6.36 -3.72 10.99
CA GLU A 40 -6.00 -4.99 11.64
C GLU A 40 -5.55 -6.06 10.63
N LEU A 41 -6.27 -6.20 9.51
CA LEU A 41 -5.94 -7.17 8.45
C LEU A 41 -4.57 -6.89 7.81
N GLU A 42 -4.23 -5.62 7.62
CA GLU A 42 -2.98 -5.16 7.01
C GLU A 42 -1.84 -4.99 8.03
N ASP A 43 -2.00 -5.48 9.27
CA ASP A 43 -1.01 -5.35 10.34
C ASP A 43 -0.51 -3.90 10.50
N PHE A 44 -1.43 -2.92 10.44
CA PHE A 44 -1.13 -1.50 10.60
C PHE A 44 -1.34 -1.05 12.05
N PHE A 45 -0.23 -0.81 12.75
CA PHE A 45 -0.23 -0.27 14.11
C PHE A 45 0.17 1.23 14.09
N PRO A 46 -0.78 2.18 14.20
CA PRO A 46 -0.48 3.62 14.10
C PRO A 46 0.49 4.11 15.17
N GLU A 47 0.45 3.54 16.37
CA GLU A 47 1.36 3.89 17.47
C GLU A 47 2.71 3.16 17.41
N ARG A 48 2.84 2.12 16.57
CA ARG A 48 4.06 1.29 16.45
C ARG A 48 4.42 1.07 14.98
N PRO A 49 4.68 2.14 14.20
CA PRO A 49 4.89 2.05 12.75
C PRO A 49 6.06 1.15 12.35
N GLN A 50 7.09 1.00 13.19
CA GLN A 50 8.22 0.08 12.93
C GLN A 50 7.84 -1.40 13.05
N SER A 51 6.78 -1.69 13.82
CA SER A 51 6.23 -3.05 13.97
C SER A 51 5.23 -3.38 12.88
N SER A 52 4.62 -2.36 12.25
CA SER A 52 3.61 -2.55 11.20
C SER A 52 4.18 -3.20 9.94
N LEU A 53 3.40 -4.10 9.34
CA LEU A 53 3.73 -4.67 8.02
C LEU A 53 3.55 -3.62 6.93
N TYR A 54 2.45 -2.87 7.01
CA TYR A 54 2.15 -1.73 6.15
C TYR A 54 2.00 -0.44 6.96
N ILE A 55 2.25 0.70 6.31
CA ILE A 55 1.98 2.04 6.83
C ILE A 55 0.90 2.68 5.97
N ARG A 56 -0.15 3.20 6.63
CA ARG A 56 -1.19 3.94 5.93
C ARG A 56 -0.71 5.34 5.51
N ARG A 57 -0.81 5.66 4.23
CA ARG A 57 -0.51 6.99 3.65
C ARG A 57 -1.73 7.52 2.91
N THR A 58 -1.85 8.84 2.83
CA THR A 58 -2.83 9.49 1.97
C THR A 58 -2.18 9.80 0.63
N MET A 59 -2.87 9.51 -0.47
CA MET A 59 -2.45 9.91 -1.80
C MET A 59 -3.58 10.62 -2.53
N ASP A 60 -3.23 11.64 -3.30
CA ASP A 60 -4.18 12.34 -4.16
C ASP A 60 -4.58 11.46 -5.34
N THR A 61 -5.88 11.35 -5.57
CA THR A 61 -6.45 10.62 -6.69
C THR A 61 -7.40 11.53 -7.47
N ARG A 62 -7.83 11.09 -8.66
CA ARG A 62 -8.86 11.80 -9.44
C ARG A 62 -10.21 11.93 -8.71
N HIS A 63 -10.42 11.15 -7.65
CA HIS A 63 -11.63 11.13 -6.83
C HIS A 63 -11.45 11.84 -5.49
N GLY A 64 -10.32 12.52 -5.27
CA GLY A 64 -9.92 13.10 -3.99
C GLY A 64 -8.88 12.26 -3.25
N PRO A 65 -8.48 12.68 -2.03
CA PRO A 65 -7.49 11.96 -1.23
C PRO A 65 -8.03 10.59 -0.80
N ALA A 66 -7.22 9.54 -0.97
CA ALA A 66 -7.54 8.18 -0.55
C ALA A 66 -6.40 7.59 0.30
N TRP A 67 -6.76 6.65 1.18
CA TRP A 67 -5.78 5.88 1.95
C TRP A 67 -5.17 4.75 1.11
N VAL A 68 -3.87 4.52 1.27
CA VAL A 68 -3.12 3.41 0.70
C VAL A 68 -2.21 2.79 1.77
N TYR A 69 -2.05 1.47 1.72
CA TYR A 69 -1.13 0.73 2.59
C TYR A 69 0.22 0.56 1.87
N ILE A 70 1.27 1.12 2.46
CA ILE A 70 2.64 1.07 1.93
C ILE A 70 3.44 0.04 2.69
N TYR A 71 4.01 -0.93 1.97
CA TYR A 71 4.81 -2.00 2.55
C TYR A 71 6.06 -1.46 3.23
N ASN A 72 6.26 -1.86 4.48
CA ASN A 72 7.23 -1.26 5.40
C ASN A 72 8.41 -2.20 5.71
N ARG A 73 8.71 -3.16 4.84
CA ARG A 73 9.88 -4.04 4.98
C ARG A 73 10.80 -3.93 3.75
N PRO A 74 12.08 -4.35 3.86
CA PRO A 74 13.00 -4.30 2.73
C PRO A 74 12.53 -5.15 1.54
N VAL A 75 12.67 -4.61 0.33
CA VAL A 75 12.25 -5.25 -0.94
C VAL A 75 13.41 -5.62 -1.87
N LYS A 76 14.67 -5.48 -1.44
CA LYS A 76 15.86 -5.62 -2.30
C LYS A 76 15.95 -6.93 -3.08
N THR A 77 15.46 -8.03 -2.51
CA THR A 77 15.50 -9.37 -3.11
C THR A 77 14.13 -9.83 -3.61
N ILE A 78 13.13 -8.95 -3.58
CA ILE A 78 11.74 -9.27 -3.92
C ILE A 78 11.50 -8.92 -5.39
N GLN A 79 10.78 -9.79 -6.09
CA GLN A 79 10.41 -9.55 -7.47
C GLN A 79 9.52 -8.31 -7.60
N ARG A 80 10.00 -7.33 -8.36
CA ARG A 80 9.21 -6.16 -8.76
C ARG A 80 8.27 -6.52 -9.91
N LEU A 81 7.02 -6.07 -9.82
CA LEU A 81 6.00 -6.20 -10.86
C LEU A 81 6.03 -4.98 -11.78
N ASN A 82 6.75 -5.08 -12.90
CA ASN A 82 6.91 -3.98 -13.86
C ASN A 82 5.61 -3.58 -14.56
N SER A 83 4.62 -4.47 -14.60
CA SER A 83 3.27 -4.17 -15.09
C SER A 83 2.51 -3.19 -14.20
N GLY A 84 2.94 -3.01 -12.94
CA GLY A 84 2.22 -2.24 -11.93
C GLY A 84 0.86 -2.85 -11.57
N SER A 85 0.68 -4.15 -11.80
CA SER A 85 -0.59 -4.85 -11.62
C SER A 85 -0.33 -6.20 -10.98
N TRP A 86 -1.15 -6.56 -10.01
CA TRP A 86 -1.22 -7.88 -9.39
C TRP A 86 -2.51 -8.57 -9.83
#